data_AF-A0A2E5VV39-F1
#
_entry.id   AF-A0A2E5VV39-F1
#
_cell.length_a   1.000
_cell.length_b   1.000
_cell.length_c   1.000
_cell.angle_alpha   90.00
_cell.angle_beta   90.00
_cell.angle_gamma   90.00
#
_symmetry.space_group_name_H-M   'P 1'
#
loop_
_entity.id
_entity.type
_entity.pdbx_description
1 polymer ?
#
loop_
_entity_poly.entity_id
_entity_poly.type
_entity_poly.pdbx_seq_one_letter_code
_entity_poly.pdbx_strand_id
1 'polypeptide(L)'
;MVLKLYLLLFAFIFFSCSSNESSGIIPQYKFHNKESDRIHTFYIFDFINKEQLFKYSRKQKHSDGSRSFHYYFSHNANIPTNKLKYSESIGQCHKILKNYRHSLKFVYFKNSSGKEKIVDCVSEPSNLLCRFE
;
A
#
# COMPACT_ATOMS: atom_id res chain seq x y z
N MET A 1 -4.17 30.36 -40.41
CA MET A 1 -4.86 29.13 -39.92
C MET A 1 -3.89 28.04 -39.45
N VAL A 2 -2.71 27.91 -40.07
CA VAL A 2 -1.69 26.87 -39.79
C VAL A 2 -1.07 26.97 -38.39
N LEU A 3 -0.87 28.18 -37.85
CA LEU A 3 -0.23 28.39 -36.54
C LEU A 3 -1.05 27.81 -35.35
N LYS A 4 -2.39 27.78 -35.46
CA LYS A 4 -3.26 27.18 -34.43
C LYS A 4 -3.17 25.64 -34.41
N LEU A 5 -2.84 25.02 -35.56
CA LEU A 5 -2.70 23.57 -35.67
C LEU A 5 -1.40 23.07 -35.01
N TYR A 6 -0.31 23.84 -35.13
CA TYR A 6 0.96 23.52 -34.47
C TYR A 6 0.89 23.64 -32.94
N LEU A 7 0.12 24.59 -32.41
CA LEU A 7 -0.11 24.75 -30.97
C LEU A 7 -0.89 23.57 -30.37
N LEU A 8 -1.84 23.01 -31.11
CA LEU A 8 -2.57 21.80 -30.73
C LEU A 8 -1.66 20.56 -30.74
N LEU A 9 -0.79 20.42 -31.75
CA LEU A 9 0.17 19.31 -31.82
C LEU A 9 1.20 19.35 -30.67
N PHE A 10 1.68 20.53 -30.27
CA PHE A 10 2.57 20.66 -29.11
C PHE A 10 1.87 20.33 -27.77
N ALA A 11 0.57 20.63 -27.64
CA ALA A 11 -0.20 20.29 -26.45
C ALA A 11 -0.38 18.78 -26.25
N PHE A 12 -0.43 17.98 -27.33
CA PHE A 12 -0.53 16.52 -27.25
C PHE A 12 0.77 15.82 -26.82
N ILE A 13 1.94 16.43 -27.05
CA ILE A 13 3.23 15.81 -26.69
C ILE A 13 3.46 15.83 -25.16
N PHE A 14 2.88 16.78 -24.43
CA PHE A 14 2.95 16.81 -22.96
C PHE A 14 1.95 15.87 -22.27
N PHE A 15 1.02 15.27 -23.00
CA PHE A 15 0.13 14.20 -22.51
C PHE A 15 0.68 12.79 -22.75
N SER A 16 1.99 12.68 -23.04
CA SER A 16 2.71 11.42 -23.06
C SER A 16 2.66 10.77 -21.68
N CYS A 17 1.75 9.80 -21.53
CA CYS A 17 1.62 8.81 -20.46
C CYS A 17 2.63 8.96 -19.30
N SER A 18 2.16 9.50 -18.17
CA SER A 18 2.71 9.16 -16.86
C SER A 18 2.84 7.65 -16.81
N SER A 19 4.07 7.14 -16.79
CA SER A 19 4.33 5.74 -16.50
C SER A 19 3.51 5.37 -15.26
N ASN A 20 2.76 4.28 -15.33
CA ASN A 20 1.94 3.80 -14.21
C ASN A 20 2.92 3.34 -13.11
N GLU A 21 3.43 4.28 -12.30
CA GLU A 21 4.42 4.06 -11.24
C GLU A 21 3.98 2.98 -10.23
N SER A 22 2.69 2.62 -10.24
CA SER A 22 2.07 1.63 -9.37
C SER A 22 1.62 0.35 -10.09
N SER A 23 1.99 0.12 -11.35
CA SER A 23 1.59 -1.08 -12.11
C SER A 23 1.99 -2.38 -11.41
N GLY A 24 3.08 -2.36 -10.63
CA GLY A 24 3.53 -3.50 -9.84
C GLY A 24 2.95 -3.59 -8.42
N ILE A 25 1.96 -2.77 -8.05
CA ILE A 25 1.29 -2.81 -6.74
C ILE A 25 -0.17 -3.21 -6.94
N ILE A 26 -0.53 -4.41 -6.50
CA ILE A 26 -1.86 -4.99 -6.72
C ILE A 26 -2.63 -5.03 -5.39
N PRO A 27 -3.70 -4.23 -5.21
CA PRO A 27 -4.55 -4.28 -4.03
C PRO A 27 -5.19 -5.66 -3.85
N GLN A 28 -5.19 -6.17 -2.61
CA GLN A 28 -5.76 -7.48 -2.29
C GLN A 28 -6.97 -7.38 -1.38
N TYR A 29 -6.81 -6.75 -0.22
CA TYR A 29 -7.89 -6.65 0.76
C TYR A 29 -7.86 -5.31 1.48
N LYS A 30 -9.04 -4.84 1.88
CA LYS A 30 -9.24 -3.60 2.65
C LYS A 30 -10.17 -3.88 3.82
N PHE A 31 -9.73 -3.51 5.00
CA PHE A 31 -10.49 -3.56 6.24
C PHE A 31 -10.55 -2.17 6.87
N HIS A 32 -11.67 -1.87 7.51
CA HIS A 32 -11.82 -0.71 8.38
C HIS A 32 -12.68 -1.09 9.59
N ASN A 33 -12.32 -0.58 10.76
CA ASN A 33 -13.14 -0.72 11.97
C ASN A 33 -14.00 0.53 12.21
N LYS A 34 -14.74 0.52 13.32
CA LYS A 34 -15.60 1.63 13.75
C LYS A 34 -14.80 2.89 14.06
N GLU A 35 -13.57 2.74 14.55
CA GLU A 35 -12.63 3.82 14.85
C GLU A 35 -11.96 4.39 13.58
N SER A 36 -12.37 3.96 12.38
CA SER A 36 -11.79 4.34 11.09
C SER A 36 -10.32 3.97 10.92
N ASP A 37 -9.76 3.10 11.78
CA ASP A 37 -8.48 2.46 11.52
C ASP A 37 -8.60 1.56 10.29
N ARG A 38 -7.52 1.46 9.52
CA ARG A 38 -7.51 0.79 8.21
C ARG A 38 -6.39 -0.21 8.13
N ILE A 39 -6.68 -1.36 7.53
CA ILE A 39 -5.67 -2.27 6.99
C ILE A 39 -5.91 -2.40 5.49
N HIS A 40 -4.86 -2.16 4.72
CA HIS A 40 -4.82 -2.56 3.32
C HIS A 40 -3.71 -3.58 3.12
N THR A 41 -3.98 -4.61 2.33
CA THR A 41 -2.96 -5.56 1.89
C THR A 41 -2.76 -5.44 0.39
N PHE A 42 -1.52 -5.62 -0.02
CA PHE A 42 -1.08 -5.50 -1.39
C PHE A 42 -0.11 -6.63 -1.74
N TYR A 43 -0.16 -7.04 -3.00
CA TYR A 43 0.91 -7.78 -3.64
C TYR A 43 1.84 -6.81 -4.37
N ILE A 44 3.14 -7.09 -4.30
CA ILE A 44 4.15 -6.31 -5.00
C ILE A 44 5.06 -7.23 -5.83
N PHE A 45 5.44 -6.75 -7.01
CA PHE A 45 6.52 -7.34 -7.79
C PHE A 45 7.89 -6.85 -7.30
N ASP A 46 8.93 -7.63 -7.55
CA ASP A 46 10.28 -7.38 -7.00
C ASP A 46 10.94 -6.09 -7.54
N PHE A 47 10.48 -5.56 -8.68
CA PHE A 47 10.98 -4.31 -9.24
C PHE A 47 10.44 -3.06 -8.52
N ILE A 48 9.45 -3.20 -7.64
CA ILE A 48 8.87 -2.07 -6.91
C ILE A 48 9.77 -1.68 -5.73
N ASN A 49 10.17 -0.42 -5.69
CA ASN A 49 11.02 0.11 -4.63
C ASN A 49 10.23 0.77 -3.49
N LYS A 50 10.92 1.01 -2.36
CA LYS A 50 10.35 1.60 -1.13
C LYS A 50 9.72 2.98 -1.35
N GLU A 51 10.28 3.81 -2.22
CA GLU A 51 9.76 5.15 -2.50
C GLU A 51 8.42 5.10 -3.23
N GLN A 52 8.30 4.22 -4.23
CA GLN A 52 7.03 3.98 -4.94
C GLN A 52 5.94 3.51 -3.98
N LEU A 53 6.26 2.59 -3.06
CA LEU A 53 5.32 2.11 -2.04
C LEU A 53 4.87 3.24 -1.11
N PHE A 54 5.81 4.11 -0.70
CA PHE A 54 5.53 5.24 0.16
C PHE A 54 4.60 6.26 -0.51
N LYS A 55 4.90 6.64 -1.76
CA LYS A 55 4.07 7.53 -2.60
C LYS A 55 2.68 6.92 -2.83
N TYR A 56 2.61 5.62 -3.12
CA TYR A 56 1.35 4.91 -3.30
C TYR A 56 0.51 4.89 -2.02
N SER A 57 1.14 4.61 -0.88
CA SER A 57 0.51 4.60 0.44
C SER A 57 -0.13 5.94 0.79
N ARG A 58 0.57 7.05 0.55
CA ARG A 58 0.08 8.41 0.82
C ARG A 58 -1.16 8.80 0.01
N LYS A 59 -1.34 8.21 -1.18
CA LYS A 59 -2.53 8.41 -2.02
C LYS A 59 -3.77 7.66 -1.51
N GLN A 60 -3.61 6.69 -0.60
CA GLN A 60 -4.74 5.93 -0.06
C GLN A 60 -5.53 6.77 0.95
N LYS A 61 -6.84 6.53 1.00
CA LYS A 61 -7.73 7.22 1.95
C LYS A 61 -7.29 6.96 3.39
N HIS A 62 -7.15 8.03 4.15
CA HIS A 62 -6.89 8.05 5.58
C HIS A 62 -7.93 8.97 6.24
N SER A 63 -8.34 8.62 7.45
CA SER A 63 -9.25 9.45 8.24
C SER A 63 -8.44 10.15 9.33
N ASP A 64 -8.71 11.42 9.60
CA ASP A 64 -8.02 12.15 10.66
C ASP A 64 -8.23 11.47 12.02
N GLY A 65 -7.15 11.38 12.81
CA GLY A 65 -7.17 10.71 14.10
C GLY A 65 -7.16 9.18 14.04
N SER A 66 -7.17 8.55 12.85
CA SER A 66 -7.14 7.09 12.72
C SER A 66 -5.75 6.54 12.39
N ARG A 67 -5.57 5.23 12.49
CA ARG A 67 -4.34 4.53 12.08
C ARG A 67 -4.54 3.86 10.72
N SER A 68 -3.53 3.91 9.86
CA SER A 68 -3.52 3.15 8.61
C SER A 68 -2.30 2.24 8.54
N PHE A 69 -2.53 0.97 8.28
CA PHE A 69 -1.51 -0.03 8.01
C PHE A 69 -1.63 -0.51 6.57
N HIS A 70 -0.53 -0.46 5.82
CA HIS A 70 -0.44 -1.04 4.48
C HIS A 70 0.64 -2.12 4.49
N TYR A 71 0.21 -3.37 4.28
CA TYR A 71 1.08 -4.53 4.25
C TYR A 71 1.36 -4.93 2.80
N TYR A 72 2.63 -4.90 2.42
CA TYR A 72 3.10 -5.22 1.08
C TYR A 72 3.79 -6.58 1.08
N PHE A 73 3.10 -7.59 0.56
CA PHE A 73 3.61 -8.94 0.43
C PHE A 73 4.15 -9.18 -0.98
N SER A 74 5.08 -10.11 -1.13
CA SER A 74 5.49 -10.57 -2.46
C SER A 74 4.29 -11.09 -3.26
N HIS A 75 4.32 -10.96 -4.58
CA HIS A 75 3.20 -11.28 -5.46
C HIS A 75 2.72 -12.74 -5.39
N ASN A 76 3.60 -13.65 -4.99
CA ASN A 76 3.30 -15.08 -4.80
C ASN A 76 2.81 -15.42 -3.38
N ALA A 77 2.65 -14.43 -2.50
CA ALA A 77 2.15 -14.65 -1.15
C ALA A 77 0.67 -15.03 -1.20
N ASN A 78 0.30 -16.25 -0.81
CA ASN A 78 -1.11 -16.68 -0.81
C ASN A 78 -1.88 -16.12 0.41
N ILE A 79 -2.07 -14.79 0.50
CA ILE A 79 -2.76 -14.14 1.63
C ILE A 79 -4.22 -14.62 1.67
N PRO A 80 -4.75 -15.02 2.84
CA PRO A 80 -6.09 -15.59 2.95
C PRO A 80 -7.14 -14.48 3.02
N THR A 81 -7.42 -13.83 1.89
CA THR A 81 -8.44 -12.77 1.77
C THR A 81 -9.79 -13.20 2.31
N ASN A 82 -10.19 -14.46 2.10
CA ASN A 82 -11.42 -15.04 2.66
C ASN A 82 -11.44 -15.00 4.21
N LYS A 83 -10.33 -15.31 4.88
CA LYS A 83 -10.27 -15.24 6.36
C LYS A 83 -10.31 -13.79 6.85
N LEU A 84 -9.64 -12.88 6.13
CA LEU A 84 -9.63 -11.46 6.46
C LEU A 84 -11.03 -10.84 6.32
N LYS A 85 -11.81 -11.27 5.33
CA LYS A 85 -13.19 -10.80 5.10
C LYS A 85 -14.09 -10.91 6.33
N TYR A 86 -13.90 -11.93 7.16
CA TYR A 86 -14.70 -12.17 8.37
C TYR A 86 -14.07 -11.59 9.64
N SER A 87 -12.99 -10.81 9.52
CA SER A 87 -12.38 -10.15 10.67
C SER A 87 -13.22 -8.96 11.12
N GLU A 88 -13.36 -8.80 12.43
CA GLU A 88 -14.13 -7.72 13.07
C GLU A 88 -13.22 -6.64 13.68
N SER A 89 -11.92 -6.90 13.76
CA SER A 89 -10.96 -5.97 14.35
C SER A 89 -9.59 -6.02 13.67
N ILE A 90 -8.84 -4.93 13.82
CA ILE A 90 -7.41 -4.84 13.45
C ILE A 90 -6.61 -5.98 14.08
N GLY A 91 -6.89 -6.30 15.35
CA GLY A 91 -6.21 -7.39 16.06
C GLY A 91 -6.47 -8.77 15.44
N GLN A 92 -7.70 -9.06 15.01
CA GLN A 92 -8.00 -10.30 14.29
C GLN A 92 -7.30 -10.37 12.93
N CYS A 93 -7.31 -9.26 12.17
CA CYS A 93 -6.56 -9.16 10.92
C CYS A 93 -5.07 -9.42 11.15
N HIS A 94 -4.46 -8.80 12.17
CA HIS A 94 -3.05 -9.01 12.51
C HIS A 94 -2.75 -10.47 12.89
N LYS A 95 -3.62 -11.13 13.67
CA LYS A 95 -3.48 -12.57 13.98
C LYS A 95 -3.46 -13.43 12.71
N ILE A 96 -4.33 -13.13 11.74
CA ILE A 96 -4.36 -13.85 10.47
C ILE A 96 -3.10 -13.57 9.65
N LEU A 97 -2.74 -12.29 9.46
CA LEU A 97 -1.61 -11.86 8.65
C LEU A 97 -0.25 -12.30 9.21
N LYS A 98 -0.13 -12.44 10.54
CA LYS A 98 1.08 -12.91 11.22
C LYS A 98 1.56 -14.27 10.70
N ASN A 99 0.64 -15.17 10.32
CA ASN A 99 0.99 -16.47 9.74
C ASN A 99 1.66 -16.37 8.36
N TYR A 100 1.54 -15.21 7.69
CA TYR A 100 2.06 -14.94 6.35
C TYR A 100 3.23 -13.94 6.38
N ARG A 101 3.75 -13.61 7.56
CA ARG A 101 4.86 -12.65 7.74
C ARG A 101 6.11 -12.99 6.93
N HIS A 102 6.33 -14.26 6.63
CA HIS A 102 7.49 -14.73 5.86
C HIS A 102 7.52 -14.16 4.43
N SER A 103 6.37 -13.80 3.88
CA SER A 103 6.25 -13.19 2.54
C SER A 103 6.06 -11.67 2.59
N LEU A 104 6.05 -11.08 3.78
CA LEU A 104 5.91 -9.63 3.97
C LEU A 104 7.23 -8.94 3.63
N LYS A 105 7.18 -8.00 2.68
CA LYS A 105 8.37 -7.26 2.22
C LYS A 105 8.45 -5.89 2.86
N PHE A 106 7.34 -5.16 2.89
CA PHE A 106 7.30 -3.82 3.47
C PHE A 106 6.03 -3.57 4.27
N VAL A 107 6.13 -2.68 5.26
CA VAL A 107 4.97 -2.16 5.98
C VAL A 107 5.03 -0.65 5.97
N TYR A 108 3.98 -0.02 5.46
CA TYR A 108 3.72 1.38 5.71
C TYR A 108 2.74 1.54 6.87
N PHE A 109 3.00 2.52 7.71
CA PHE A 109 2.16 2.87 8.84
C PHE A 109 2.00 4.38 8.93
N LYS A 110 0.75 4.82 9.10
CA LYS A 110 0.41 6.18 9.50
C LYS A 110 -0.33 6.13 10.82
N ASN A 111 0.18 6.84 11.82
CA ASN A 111 -0.48 6.91 13.12
C ASN A 111 -1.58 7.99 13.15
N SER A 112 -2.32 8.04 14.26
CA SER A 112 -3.41 9.00 14.48
C SER A 112 -2.97 10.46 14.49
N SER A 113 -1.69 10.73 14.78
CA SER A 113 -1.10 12.08 14.69
C SER A 113 -0.60 12.44 13.29
N GLY A 114 -0.81 11.57 12.30
CA GLY A 114 -0.36 11.77 10.93
C GLY A 114 1.13 11.48 10.68
N LYS A 115 1.88 10.96 11.67
CA LYS A 115 3.27 10.52 11.47
C LYS A 115 3.28 9.25 10.64
N GLU A 116 4.15 9.26 9.62
CA GLU A 116 4.25 8.20 8.62
C GLU A 116 5.61 7.52 8.69
N LYS A 117 5.63 6.20 8.48
CA LYS A 117 6.86 5.44 8.28
C LYS A 117 6.63 4.30 7.31
N ILE A 118 7.70 3.89 6.65
CA ILE A 118 7.75 2.66 5.87
C ILE A 118 8.97 1.84 6.27
N VAL A 119 8.74 0.58 6.62
CA VAL A 119 9.74 -0.36 7.11
C VAL A 119 9.96 -1.42 6.04
N ASP A 120 11.23 -1.77 5.82
CA ASP A 120 11.62 -2.93 5.03
C ASP A 120 11.73 -4.13 5.99
N CYS A 121 10.80 -5.07 5.88
CA CYS A 121 10.74 -6.24 6.76
C CYS A 121 11.73 -7.34 6.38
N VAL A 122 12.34 -7.25 5.20
CA VAL A 122 13.44 -8.15 4.80
C VAL A 122 14.72 -7.70 5.49
N SER A 123 14.98 -6.40 5.48
CA SER A 123 16.17 -5.79 6.12
C SER A 123 16.02 -5.65 7.64
N GLU A 124 14.80 -5.39 8.14
CA GLU A 124 14.50 -5.15 9.56
C GLU A 124 13.42 -6.12 10.10
N PRO A 125 13.64 -7.45 10.06
CA PRO A 125 12.61 -8.44 10.41
C PRO A 125 12.16 -8.39 11.87
N SER A 126 12.98 -7.83 12.77
CA SER A 126 12.68 -7.67 14.20
C SER A 126 11.75 -6.48 14.50
N ASN A 127 11.49 -5.61 13.53
CA ASN A 127 10.62 -4.45 13.71
C ASN A 127 9.21 -4.89 14.13
N LEU A 128 8.63 -4.24 15.14
CA LEU A 128 7.32 -4.59 15.70
C LEU A 128 6.21 -4.61 14.63
N LEU A 129 6.26 -3.69 13.66
CA LEU A 129 5.31 -3.66 12.55
C LEU A 129 5.40 -4.89 11.63
N CYS A 130 6.59 -5.44 11.44
CA CYS A 130 6.81 -6.65 10.64
C CYS A 130 6.39 -7.93 11.40
N ARG A 131 6.43 -7.86 12.74
CA ARG A 131 6.04 -8.96 13.64
C ARG A 131 4.56 -8.99 14.01
N PHE A 132 3.82 -7.93 13.67
CA PHE A 132 2.43 -7.73 14.09
C PHE A 132 2.29 -7.70 15.61
N GLU A 133 3.16 -6.93 16.28
CA GLU A 133 3.23 -6.78 17.74
C GLU A 133 3.01 -5.33 18.19
#